data_AF-A0A0S8KP29-F1
#
_entry.id   AF-A0A0S8KP29-F1
#
_cell.length_a   1.000
_cell.length_b   1.000
_cell.length_c   1.000
_cell.angle_alpha   90.00
_cell.angle_beta   90.00
_cell.angle_gamma   90.00
#
_symmetry.space_group_name_H-M   'P 1'
#
loop_
_entity.id
_entity.type
_entity.pdbx_description
1 polymer ?
#
loop_
_entity_poly.entity_id
_entity_poly.type
_entity_poly.pdbx_seq_one_letter_code
_entity_poly.pdbx_strand_id
1 'polypeptide(L)'
;MVSLAASQSRLAAAQALQLVEVALTSQDLDELTARVPPSLAGMALAPSALLYIADSRLSAPRFSQHGLPPEVSGHVRQVCSDELDQSSGRPGLQPFSVPLTLAAADMPVLLLVPLSSQDRCVGLMGLQVSEPARSTAEAFLGLVAAPLANVITYLINHAETEKRLSHLNTYLTVSSLLAQPLDLHELLEAALYSCMQVVTAEAASVLLLDDEKENFRFYQVEGSAKPILMAATFPADRGLAGSVLQTQRWEIVNNVQSDPRFYEQIDSESGFETRSMIAVPLIAGEEQVGVLEVLNKEGGALFTAEEGLLLVSVAEEIAFAIRNAKVFEYVVNTYCKQRQGQRSCRGCQRPLGSWTPCVKYREASV
;
A
#
# COMPACT_ATOMS: atom_id res chain seq x y z
N MET A 1 -54.27 -20.72 -9.98
CA MET A 1 -52.94 -20.95 -9.35
C MET A 1 -51.77 -20.75 -10.31
N VAL A 2 -51.81 -21.21 -11.57
CA VAL A 2 -50.69 -21.05 -12.55
C VAL A 2 -50.34 -19.59 -12.87
N SER A 3 -51.32 -18.68 -12.94
CA SER A 3 -51.10 -17.26 -13.25
C SER A 3 -50.35 -16.47 -12.16
N LEU A 4 -50.58 -16.79 -10.88
CA LEU A 4 -49.98 -16.11 -9.72
C LEU A 4 -48.51 -16.50 -9.51
N ALA A 5 -48.18 -17.79 -9.71
CA ALA A 5 -46.79 -18.26 -9.62
C ALA A 5 -45.92 -17.66 -10.73
N ALA A 6 -46.46 -17.51 -11.94
CA ALA A 6 -45.79 -16.87 -13.07
C ALA A 6 -45.56 -15.36 -12.86
N SER A 7 -46.49 -14.66 -12.21
CA SER A 7 -46.32 -13.23 -11.90
C SER A 7 -45.29 -13.00 -10.80
N GLN A 8 -45.26 -13.83 -9.76
CA GLN A 8 -44.28 -13.75 -8.67
C GLN A 8 -42.86 -14.05 -9.17
N SER A 9 -42.69 -15.05 -10.04
CA SER A 9 -41.39 -15.36 -10.65
C SER A 9 -40.83 -14.21 -11.50
N ARG A 10 -41.68 -13.50 -12.26
CA ARG A 10 -41.25 -12.32 -13.03
C ARG A 10 -40.85 -11.15 -12.14
N LEU A 11 -41.56 -10.91 -11.05
CA LEU A 11 -41.23 -9.85 -10.09
C LEU A 11 -39.88 -10.11 -9.41
N ALA A 12 -39.65 -11.34 -8.95
CA ALA A 12 -38.38 -11.73 -8.33
C ALA A 12 -37.19 -11.57 -9.30
N ALA A 13 -37.37 -11.92 -10.58
CA ALA A 13 -36.35 -11.72 -11.60
C ALA A 13 -36.05 -10.23 -11.84
N ALA A 14 -37.07 -9.38 -11.89
CA ALA A 14 -36.89 -7.93 -12.05
C ALA A 14 -36.17 -7.30 -10.84
N GLN A 15 -36.55 -7.70 -9.62
CA GLN A 15 -35.89 -7.26 -8.38
C GLN A 15 -34.44 -7.73 -8.32
N ALA A 16 -34.17 -8.97 -8.74
CA ALA A 16 -32.81 -9.51 -8.79
C ALA A 16 -31.93 -8.69 -9.74
N LEU A 17 -32.46 -8.34 -10.92
CA LEU A 17 -31.76 -7.52 -11.90
C LEU A 17 -31.45 -6.12 -11.34
N GLN A 18 -32.41 -5.50 -10.65
CA GLN A 18 -32.24 -4.20 -10.03
C GLN A 18 -31.17 -4.22 -8.92
N LEU A 19 -31.10 -5.29 -8.12
CA LEU A 19 -30.05 -5.42 -7.10
C LEU A 19 -28.66 -5.57 -7.72
N VAL A 20 -28.56 -6.35 -8.80
CA VAL A 20 -27.30 -6.52 -9.54
C VAL A 20 -26.87 -5.20 -10.17
N GLU A 21 -27.79 -4.39 -10.69
CA GLU A 21 -27.50 -3.05 -11.20
C GLU A 21 -26.95 -2.13 -10.09
N VAL A 22 -27.54 -2.15 -8.89
CA VAL A 22 -27.01 -1.41 -7.73
C VAL A 22 -25.56 -1.82 -7.44
N ALA A 23 -25.29 -3.12 -7.43
CA ALA A 23 -23.93 -3.63 -7.22
C ALA A 23 -22.96 -3.21 -8.33
N LEU A 24 -23.37 -3.29 -9.60
CA LEU A 24 -22.56 -2.89 -10.77
C LEU A 24 -22.24 -1.40 -10.80
N THR A 25 -23.09 -0.55 -10.23
CA THR A 25 -22.85 0.90 -10.13
C THR A 25 -21.94 1.29 -8.96
N SER A 26 -21.54 0.35 -8.10
CA SER A 26 -20.66 0.64 -6.96
C SER A 26 -19.20 0.72 -7.42
N GLN A 27 -18.47 1.75 -6.99
CA GLN A 27 -17.06 1.94 -7.39
C GLN A 27 -16.09 1.08 -6.60
N ASP A 28 -16.41 0.80 -5.33
CA ASP A 28 -15.59 0.00 -4.43
C ASP A 28 -16.45 -0.92 -3.55
N LEU A 29 -15.76 -1.74 -2.74
CA LEU A 29 -16.40 -2.67 -1.81
C LEU A 29 -17.15 -1.99 -0.67
N ASP A 30 -16.71 -0.81 -0.23
CA ASP A 30 -17.31 -0.09 0.89
C ASP A 30 -18.66 0.52 0.45
N GLU A 31 -18.73 1.09 -0.76
CA GLU A 31 -19.97 1.55 -1.38
C GLU A 31 -20.93 0.37 -1.64
N LEU A 32 -20.41 -0.74 -2.17
CA LEU A 32 -21.21 -1.94 -2.42
C LEU A 32 -21.83 -2.49 -1.12
N THR A 33 -21.02 -2.63 -0.07
CA THR A 33 -21.49 -3.15 1.21
C THR A 33 -22.44 -2.19 1.94
N ALA A 34 -22.38 -0.88 1.67
CA ALA A 34 -23.34 0.08 2.18
C ALA A 34 -24.69 0.04 1.43
N ARG A 35 -24.69 -0.21 0.12
CA ARG A 35 -25.88 -0.11 -0.74
C ARG A 35 -26.66 -1.42 -0.89
N VAL A 36 -25.98 -2.57 -0.91
CA VAL A 36 -26.60 -3.87 -1.19
C VAL A 36 -27.54 -4.34 -0.06
N PRO A 37 -27.15 -4.38 1.23
CA PRO A 37 -28.05 -4.84 2.30
C PRO A 37 -29.39 -4.09 2.41
N PRO A 38 -29.45 -2.73 2.42
CA PRO A 38 -30.74 -2.03 2.47
C PRO A 38 -31.59 -2.27 1.22
N SER A 39 -30.97 -2.36 0.04
CA SER A 39 -31.67 -2.63 -1.22
C SER A 39 -32.24 -4.05 -1.24
N LEU A 40 -31.46 -5.02 -0.75
CA LEU A 40 -31.87 -6.42 -0.62
C LEU A 40 -33.05 -6.56 0.34
N ALA A 41 -33.00 -5.93 1.52
CA ALA A 41 -34.08 -5.92 2.50
C ALA A 41 -35.37 -5.31 1.91
N GLY A 42 -35.26 -4.16 1.25
CA GLY A 42 -36.40 -3.46 0.66
C GLY A 42 -37.07 -4.25 -0.48
N MET A 43 -36.29 -4.86 -1.36
CA MET A 43 -36.82 -5.66 -2.48
C MET A 43 -37.47 -6.97 -2.01
N ALA A 44 -36.85 -7.64 -1.03
CA ALA A 44 -37.39 -8.87 -0.46
C ALA A 44 -38.51 -8.64 0.58
N LEU A 45 -38.82 -7.38 0.92
CA LEU A 45 -39.73 -7.00 2.00
C LEU A 45 -39.35 -7.67 3.34
N ALA A 46 -38.05 -7.82 3.59
CA ALA A 46 -37.51 -8.48 4.77
C ALA A 46 -37.11 -7.45 5.84
N PRO A 47 -37.31 -7.74 7.14
CA PRO A 47 -36.93 -6.82 8.21
C PRO A 47 -35.41 -6.59 8.31
N SER A 48 -34.61 -7.57 7.89
CA SER A 48 -33.16 -7.50 7.98
C SER A 48 -32.48 -8.21 6.82
N ALA A 49 -31.32 -7.68 6.44
CA ALA A 49 -30.44 -8.24 5.43
C ALA A 49 -28.98 -8.08 5.87
N LEU A 50 -28.10 -8.94 5.35
CA LEU A 50 -26.67 -8.80 5.56
C LEU A 50 -25.86 -9.20 4.34
N LEU A 51 -24.63 -8.70 4.33
CA LEU A 51 -23.59 -9.08 3.41
C LEU A 51 -22.28 -9.22 4.20
N TYR A 52 -21.70 -10.41 4.12
CA TYR A 52 -20.40 -10.73 4.68
C TYR A 52 -19.45 -11.10 3.55
N ILE A 53 -18.35 -10.39 3.41
CA ILE A 53 -17.34 -10.62 2.37
C ILE A 53 -16.03 -10.96 3.05
N ALA A 54 -15.46 -12.09 2.69
CA ALA A 54 -14.22 -12.58 3.26
C ALA A 54 -13.46 -13.29 2.14
N ASP A 55 -12.35 -12.68 1.74
CA ASP A 55 -11.45 -13.17 0.72
C ASP A 55 -10.03 -13.00 1.24
N SER A 56 -9.17 -13.99 1.02
CA SER A 56 -7.76 -13.98 1.44
C SER A 56 -6.96 -12.77 0.93
N ARG A 57 -7.44 -12.07 -0.10
CA ARG A 57 -6.82 -10.87 -0.67
C ARG A 57 -7.23 -9.58 0.06
N LEU A 58 -8.25 -9.65 0.91
CA LEU A 58 -8.67 -8.52 1.73
C LEU A 58 -7.86 -8.49 3.02
N SER A 59 -7.48 -7.30 3.48
CA SER A 59 -6.79 -7.10 4.76
C SER A 59 -7.63 -7.50 5.97
N ALA A 60 -8.96 -7.37 5.86
CA ALA A 60 -9.93 -7.78 6.87
C ALA A 60 -11.28 -8.08 6.21
N PRO A 61 -12.07 -9.01 6.78
CA PRO A 61 -13.42 -9.29 6.29
C PRO A 61 -14.32 -8.06 6.43
N ARG A 62 -15.24 -7.89 5.48
CA ARG A 62 -16.24 -6.82 5.48
C ARG A 62 -17.58 -7.39 5.91
N PHE A 63 -18.14 -6.87 6.99
CA PHE A 63 -19.46 -7.23 7.49
C PHE A 63 -20.36 -6.01 7.45
N SER A 64 -21.44 -6.07 6.67
CA SER A 64 -22.46 -5.04 6.60
C SER A 64 -23.84 -5.63 6.82
N GLN A 65 -24.69 -4.91 7.53
CA GLN A 65 -26.04 -5.34 7.88
C GLN A 65 -27.03 -4.19 7.79
N HIS A 66 -28.28 -4.52 7.52
CA HIS A 66 -29.41 -3.60 7.57
C HIS A 66 -30.51 -4.22 8.43
N GLY A 67 -31.04 -3.45 9.39
CA GLY A 67 -32.16 -3.86 10.24
C GLY A 67 -31.85 -4.87 11.37
N LEU A 68 -30.67 -5.49 11.38
CA LEU A 68 -30.28 -6.48 12.37
C LEU A 68 -30.06 -5.86 13.77
N PRO A 69 -30.62 -6.45 14.85
CA PRO A 69 -30.38 -6.00 16.22
C PRO A 69 -28.90 -6.08 16.60
N PRO A 70 -28.35 -5.09 17.33
CA PRO A 70 -26.94 -5.07 17.71
C PRO A 70 -26.54 -6.26 18.60
N GLU A 71 -27.46 -6.78 19.42
CA GLU A 71 -27.26 -7.93 20.30
C GLU A 71 -26.94 -9.23 19.53
N VAL A 72 -27.50 -9.38 18.32
CA VAL A 72 -27.40 -10.60 17.51
C VAL A 72 -26.29 -10.47 16.45
N SER A 73 -25.93 -9.23 16.09
CA SER A 73 -24.92 -8.93 15.08
C SER A 73 -23.56 -9.59 15.34
N GLY A 74 -23.10 -9.59 16.59
CA GLY A 74 -21.84 -10.22 16.98
C GLY A 74 -21.85 -11.73 16.77
N HIS A 75 -22.93 -12.39 17.19
CA HIS A 75 -23.12 -13.83 17.00
C HIS A 75 -23.17 -14.21 15.52
N VAL A 76 -23.96 -13.47 14.72
CA VAL A 76 -24.09 -13.72 13.27
C VAL A 76 -22.76 -13.52 12.56
N ARG A 77 -22.00 -12.48 12.90
CA ARG A 77 -20.66 -12.26 12.34
C ARG A 77 -19.73 -13.44 12.62
N GLN A 78 -19.77 -13.97 13.85
CA GLN A 78 -18.94 -15.10 14.23
C GLN A 78 -19.34 -16.38 13.49
N VAL A 79 -20.64 -16.68 13.39
CA VAL A 79 -21.14 -17.81 12.59
C VAL A 79 -20.72 -17.69 11.12
N CYS A 80 -20.84 -16.49 10.53
CA CYS A 80 -20.38 -16.26 9.16
C CYS A 80 -18.87 -16.52 8.99
N SER A 81 -18.05 -16.13 9.96
CA SER A 81 -16.61 -16.42 9.94
C SER A 81 -16.34 -17.92 10.03
N ASP A 82 -16.93 -18.58 11.03
CA ASP A 82 -16.69 -20.00 11.32
C ASP A 82 -17.10 -20.90 10.14
N GLU A 83 -18.25 -20.62 9.52
CA GLU A 83 -18.76 -21.38 8.37
C GLU A 83 -17.89 -21.15 7.12
N LEU A 84 -17.44 -19.92 6.89
CA LEU A 84 -16.61 -19.63 5.72
C LEU A 84 -15.21 -20.23 5.88
N ASP A 85 -14.62 -20.15 7.07
CA ASP A 85 -13.32 -20.76 7.39
C ASP A 85 -13.35 -22.28 7.22
N GLN A 86 -14.39 -22.95 7.72
CA GLN A 86 -14.60 -24.40 7.56
C GLN A 86 -14.83 -24.83 6.10
N SER A 87 -15.26 -23.90 5.25
CA SER A 87 -15.51 -24.14 3.82
C SER A 87 -14.29 -23.97 2.93
N SER A 88 -13.20 -23.40 3.47
CA SER A 88 -11.93 -23.19 2.78
C SER A 88 -11.36 -24.52 2.25
N GLY A 89 -11.64 -24.83 0.98
CA GLY A 89 -11.19 -26.06 0.31
C GLY A 89 -12.24 -27.17 0.15
N ARG A 90 -13.52 -26.93 0.45
CA ARG A 90 -14.62 -27.86 0.09
C ARG A 90 -15.50 -27.28 -1.03
N PRO A 91 -16.00 -28.12 -1.97
CA PRO A 91 -16.93 -27.65 -2.99
C PRO A 91 -18.28 -27.28 -2.37
N GLY A 92 -18.64 -26.00 -2.51
CA GLY A 92 -20.00 -25.46 -2.38
C GLY A 92 -20.63 -25.56 -0.99
N LEU A 93 -20.43 -24.52 -0.16
CA LEU A 93 -21.30 -24.29 0.99
C LEU A 93 -22.77 -24.33 0.51
N GLN A 94 -23.67 -24.88 1.32
CA GLN A 94 -25.11 -24.89 1.00
C GLN A 94 -25.81 -23.76 1.76
N PRO A 95 -26.98 -23.28 1.30
CA PRO A 95 -27.79 -22.37 2.08
C PRO A 95 -28.12 -22.94 3.47
N PHE A 96 -27.98 -22.12 4.50
CA PHE A 96 -28.24 -22.52 5.89
C PHE A 96 -28.96 -21.41 6.65
N SER A 97 -29.53 -21.74 7.81
CA SER A 97 -30.33 -20.80 8.59
C SER A 97 -29.75 -20.60 9.98
N VAL A 98 -29.65 -19.34 10.39
CA VAL A 98 -29.18 -18.95 11.73
C VAL A 98 -30.37 -18.42 12.54
N PRO A 99 -30.67 -18.98 13.72
CA PRO A 99 -31.73 -18.47 14.58
C PRO A 99 -31.34 -17.10 15.15
N LEU A 100 -32.24 -16.12 15.06
CA LEU A 100 -32.01 -14.76 15.58
C LEU A 100 -32.34 -14.61 17.08
N THR A 101 -32.92 -15.63 17.70
CA THR A 101 -33.24 -15.69 19.13
C THR A 101 -32.85 -17.04 19.71
N LEU A 102 -32.15 -17.05 20.86
CA LEU A 102 -31.71 -18.26 21.57
C LEU A 102 -32.85 -19.05 22.25
N ALA A 103 -34.10 -18.59 22.15
CA ALA A 103 -35.26 -19.20 22.80
C ALA A 103 -36.46 -19.31 21.83
N ALA A 104 -36.87 -20.56 21.56
CA ALA A 104 -38.10 -21.03 20.90
C ALA A 104 -38.16 -21.11 19.35
N ALA A 105 -38.93 -22.11 18.90
CA ALA A 105 -38.89 -22.76 17.58
C ALA A 105 -39.80 -22.16 16.49
N ASP A 106 -40.38 -20.98 16.70
CA ASP A 106 -41.38 -20.39 15.79
C ASP A 106 -41.07 -18.92 15.43
N MET A 107 -39.77 -18.59 15.41
CA MET A 107 -39.25 -17.22 15.25
C MET A 107 -38.49 -17.05 13.93
N PRO A 108 -38.41 -15.80 13.41
CA PRO A 108 -37.74 -15.52 12.15
C PRO A 108 -36.28 -15.98 12.17
N VAL A 109 -35.88 -16.68 11.10
CA VAL A 109 -34.52 -17.17 10.90
C VAL A 109 -33.82 -16.30 9.87
N LEU A 110 -32.51 -16.18 9.99
CA LEU A 110 -31.67 -15.56 8.98
C LEU A 110 -31.22 -16.63 7.99
N LEU A 111 -31.78 -16.62 6.78
CA LEU A 111 -31.35 -17.50 5.69
C LEU A 111 -30.09 -16.91 5.07
N LEU A 112 -28.99 -17.65 5.12
CA LEU A 112 -27.70 -17.30 4.52
C LEU A 112 -27.47 -18.16 3.27
N VAL A 113 -27.08 -17.49 2.19
CA VAL A 113 -26.62 -18.13 0.95
C VAL A 113 -25.16 -17.77 0.69
N PRO A 114 -24.37 -18.72 0.16
CA PRO A 114 -23.00 -18.44 -0.22
C PRO A 114 -22.92 -17.70 -1.55
N LEU A 115 -22.00 -16.74 -1.59
CA LEU A 115 -21.63 -15.99 -2.78
C LEU A 115 -20.42 -16.68 -3.41
N SER A 116 -20.69 -17.60 -4.34
CA SER A 116 -19.64 -18.37 -5.01
C SER A 116 -19.44 -17.92 -6.45
N SER A 117 -18.19 -17.74 -6.85
CA SER A 117 -17.76 -17.48 -8.23
C SER A 117 -16.65 -18.46 -8.63
N GLN A 118 -16.78 -19.12 -9.77
CA GLN A 118 -15.75 -19.98 -10.39
C GLN A 118 -15.01 -20.91 -9.39
N ASP A 119 -15.77 -21.67 -8.60
CA ASP A 119 -15.33 -22.63 -7.56
C ASP A 119 -14.81 -22.06 -6.23
N ARG A 120 -14.94 -20.75 -5.99
CA ARG A 120 -14.55 -20.12 -4.72
C ARG A 120 -15.70 -19.33 -4.09
N CYS A 121 -15.94 -19.54 -2.80
CA CYS A 121 -16.83 -18.72 -2.00
C CYS A 121 -16.11 -17.41 -1.60
N VAL A 122 -16.67 -16.26 -1.95
CA VAL A 122 -16.13 -14.93 -1.63
C VAL A 122 -16.86 -14.27 -0.45
N GLY A 123 -17.95 -14.88 0.02
CA GLY A 123 -18.75 -14.33 1.11
C GLY A 123 -20.10 -15.00 1.29
N LEU A 124 -20.90 -14.46 2.21
CA LEU A 124 -22.26 -14.87 2.51
C LEU A 124 -23.21 -13.67 2.37
N MET A 125 -24.41 -13.91 1.85
CA MET A 125 -25.51 -12.95 1.83
C MET A 125 -26.67 -13.53 2.63
N GLY A 126 -27.35 -12.70 3.41
CA GLY A 126 -28.47 -13.17 4.20
C GLY A 126 -29.70 -12.29 4.20
N LEU A 127 -30.85 -12.92 4.43
CA LEU A 127 -32.15 -12.29 4.62
C LEU A 127 -32.88 -12.91 5.80
N GLN A 128 -33.53 -12.07 6.61
CA GLN A 128 -34.43 -12.53 7.64
C GLN A 128 -35.74 -13.00 7.01
N VAL A 129 -36.09 -14.26 7.24
CA VAL A 129 -37.25 -14.94 6.64
C VAL A 129 -38.08 -15.65 7.70
N SER A 130 -39.38 -15.70 7.46
CA SER A 130 -40.30 -16.59 8.18
C SER A 130 -40.43 -17.90 7.39
N GLU A 131 -40.69 -19.02 8.07
CA GLU A 131 -40.89 -20.35 7.43
C GLU A 131 -41.77 -20.36 6.17
N PRO A 132 -42.97 -19.74 6.13
CA PRO A 132 -43.80 -19.76 4.92
C PRO A 132 -43.19 -19.03 3.70
N ALA A 133 -42.20 -18.16 3.91
CA ALA A 133 -41.54 -17.39 2.85
C ALA A 133 -40.14 -17.91 2.48
N ARG A 134 -39.67 -18.97 3.16
CA ARG A 134 -38.29 -19.48 3.04
C ARG A 134 -37.93 -19.90 1.62
N SER A 135 -38.77 -20.70 0.96
CA SER A 135 -38.49 -21.21 -0.39
C SER A 135 -38.43 -20.10 -1.44
N THR A 136 -39.30 -19.09 -1.33
CA THR A 136 -39.30 -17.92 -2.22
C THR A 136 -38.04 -17.07 -2.02
N ALA A 137 -37.65 -16.84 -0.77
CA ALA A 137 -36.44 -16.09 -0.46
C ALA A 137 -35.18 -16.83 -0.91
N GLU A 138 -35.11 -18.15 -0.73
CA GLU A 138 -34.00 -18.98 -1.21
C GLU A 138 -33.86 -18.92 -2.73
N ALA A 139 -34.97 -19.01 -3.47
CA ALA A 139 -34.97 -18.86 -4.92
C ALA A 139 -34.50 -17.45 -5.36
N PHE A 140 -34.96 -16.40 -4.68
CA PHE A 140 -34.55 -15.02 -4.96
C PHE A 140 -33.05 -14.80 -4.67
N LEU A 141 -32.58 -15.24 -3.51
CA LEU A 141 -31.17 -15.16 -3.14
C LEU A 141 -30.29 -15.97 -4.10
N GLY A 142 -30.73 -17.15 -4.54
CA GLY A 142 -30.04 -17.97 -5.53
C GLY A 142 -29.87 -17.28 -6.89
N LEU A 143 -30.85 -16.47 -7.32
CA LEU A 143 -30.76 -15.68 -8.55
C LEU A 143 -29.71 -14.56 -8.45
N VAL A 144 -29.51 -13.98 -7.27
CA VAL A 144 -28.61 -12.85 -7.08
C VAL A 144 -27.21 -13.27 -6.62
N ALA A 145 -27.08 -14.43 -5.98
CA ALA A 145 -25.83 -14.88 -5.37
C ALA A 145 -24.67 -14.94 -6.37
N ALA A 146 -24.85 -15.61 -7.51
CA ALA A 146 -23.79 -15.75 -8.51
C ALA A 146 -23.43 -14.41 -9.21
N PRO A 147 -24.39 -13.60 -9.69
CA PRO A 147 -24.08 -12.27 -10.21
C PRO A 147 -23.37 -11.37 -9.20
N LEU A 148 -23.82 -11.34 -7.94
CA LEU A 148 -23.17 -10.51 -6.93
C LEU A 148 -21.77 -11.01 -6.59
N ALA A 149 -21.57 -12.33 -6.50
CA ALA A 149 -20.24 -12.91 -6.30
C ALA A 149 -19.27 -12.50 -7.42
N ASN A 150 -19.73 -12.42 -8.66
CA ASN A 150 -18.93 -11.95 -9.79
C ASN A 150 -18.57 -10.46 -9.67
N VAL A 151 -19.52 -9.60 -9.27
CA VAL A 151 -19.25 -8.17 -9.04
C VAL A 151 -18.24 -7.97 -7.90
N ILE A 152 -18.42 -8.65 -6.77
CA ILE A 152 -17.49 -8.61 -5.64
C ILE A 152 -16.09 -9.07 -6.09
N THR A 153 -16.01 -10.18 -6.82
CA THR A 153 -14.74 -10.70 -7.34
C THR A 153 -14.09 -9.71 -8.31
N TYR A 154 -14.88 -9.06 -9.17
CA TYR A 154 -14.41 -8.03 -10.08
C TYR A 154 -13.82 -6.83 -9.32
N LEU A 155 -14.52 -6.31 -8.31
CA LEU A 155 -14.04 -5.17 -7.51
C LEU A 155 -12.75 -5.50 -6.76
N ILE A 156 -12.65 -6.70 -6.16
CA ILE A 156 -11.42 -7.18 -5.51
C ILE A 156 -10.26 -7.25 -6.51
N ASN A 157 -10.49 -7.85 -7.69
CA ASN A 157 -9.47 -7.96 -8.73
C ASN A 157 -9.05 -6.60 -9.29
N HIS A 158 -10.00 -5.69 -9.46
CA HIS A 158 -9.76 -4.36 -9.98
C HIS A 158 -8.90 -3.54 -9.02
N ALA A 159 -9.24 -3.53 -7.72
CA ALA A 159 -8.45 -2.86 -6.69
C ALA A 159 -7.00 -3.39 -6.62
N GLU A 160 -6.83 -4.72 -6.69
CA GLU A 160 -5.51 -5.36 -6.72
C GLU A 160 -4.71 -4.96 -7.97
N THR A 161 -5.38 -4.89 -9.12
CA THR A 161 -4.75 -4.50 -10.39
C THR A 161 -4.33 -3.04 -10.37
N GLU A 162 -5.19 -2.13 -9.92
CA GLU A 162 -4.89 -0.70 -9.76
C GLU A 162 -3.70 -0.49 -8.82
N LYS A 163 -3.66 -1.21 -7.69
CA LYS A 163 -2.53 -1.17 -6.76
C LYS A 163 -1.22 -1.57 -7.45
N ARG A 164 -1.22 -2.69 -8.19
CA ARG A 164 -0.04 -3.15 -8.96
C ARG A 164 0.38 -2.16 -10.04
N LEU A 165 -0.58 -1.55 -10.74
CA LEU A 165 -0.29 -0.52 -11.74
C LEU A 165 0.33 0.72 -11.10
N SER A 166 -0.17 1.16 -9.96
CA SER A 166 0.41 2.27 -9.19
C SER A 166 1.87 1.98 -8.80
N HIS A 167 2.14 0.78 -8.27
CA HIS A 167 3.50 0.34 -7.92
C HIS A 167 4.44 0.35 -9.13
N LEU A 168 3.99 -0.20 -10.27
CA LEU A 168 4.78 -0.22 -11.51
C LEU A 168 5.02 1.19 -12.07
N ASN A 169 4.00 2.05 -12.07
CA ASN A 169 4.14 3.44 -12.52
C ASN A 169 5.16 4.18 -11.67
N THR A 170 5.14 4.02 -10.35
CA THR A 170 6.13 4.65 -9.48
C THR A 170 7.54 4.14 -9.74
N TYR A 171 7.71 2.83 -9.91
CA TYR A 171 9.00 2.28 -10.32
C TYR A 171 9.49 2.88 -11.65
N LEU A 172 8.62 2.94 -12.67
CA LEU A 172 8.96 3.51 -13.97
C LEU A 172 9.25 5.02 -13.90
N THR A 173 8.49 5.77 -13.13
CA THR A 173 8.71 7.20 -12.90
C THR A 173 10.07 7.42 -12.28
N VAL A 174 10.40 6.71 -11.20
CA VAL A 174 11.70 6.83 -10.53
C VAL A 174 12.83 6.42 -11.48
N SER A 175 12.73 5.29 -12.16
CA SER A 175 13.76 4.85 -13.13
C SER A 175 13.95 5.88 -14.26
N SER A 176 12.86 6.48 -14.78
CA SER A 176 12.94 7.50 -15.84
C SER A 176 13.54 8.82 -15.39
N LEU A 177 13.30 9.22 -14.14
CA LEU A 177 13.90 10.42 -13.54
C LEU A 177 15.41 10.19 -13.41
N LEU A 178 15.80 9.05 -12.84
CA LEU A 178 17.19 8.71 -12.58
C LEU A 178 18.04 8.49 -13.85
N ALA A 179 17.42 8.20 -14.98
CA ALA A 179 18.09 8.06 -16.27
C ALA A 179 18.46 9.40 -16.95
N GLN A 180 17.99 10.54 -16.42
CA GLN A 180 18.26 11.85 -17.01
C GLN A 180 19.59 12.45 -16.50
N PRO A 181 20.33 13.20 -17.35
CA PRO A 181 21.53 13.93 -16.92
C PRO A 181 21.12 15.17 -16.11
N LEU A 182 20.75 14.95 -14.85
CA LEU A 182 20.21 15.95 -13.93
C LEU A 182 21.04 16.01 -12.63
N ASP A 183 20.77 17.04 -11.82
CA ASP A 183 21.28 17.17 -10.46
C ASP A 183 20.71 16.04 -9.60
N LEU A 184 21.60 15.24 -8.98
CA LEU A 184 21.22 14.09 -8.17
C LEU A 184 20.28 14.47 -7.01
N HIS A 185 20.40 15.68 -6.45
CA HIS A 185 19.50 16.11 -5.38
C HIS A 185 18.05 16.24 -5.86
N GLU A 186 17.82 16.88 -7.01
CA GLU A 186 16.47 17.05 -7.57
C GLU A 186 15.82 15.70 -7.90
N LEU A 187 16.63 14.75 -8.39
CA LEU A 187 16.16 13.41 -8.71
C LEU A 187 15.76 12.61 -7.47
N LEU A 188 16.59 12.66 -6.42
CA LEU A 188 16.29 11.96 -5.18
C LEU A 188 15.12 12.60 -4.43
N GLU A 189 14.98 13.93 -4.46
CA GLU A 189 13.81 14.63 -3.92
C GLU A 189 12.51 14.12 -4.55
N ALA A 190 12.46 14.09 -5.89
CA ALA A 190 11.29 13.59 -6.61
C ALA A 190 11.04 12.08 -6.37
N ALA A 191 12.10 11.28 -6.29
CA ALA A 191 12.01 9.84 -6.03
C ALA A 191 11.49 9.55 -4.61
N LEU A 192 12.03 10.22 -3.60
CA LEU A 192 11.59 10.09 -2.21
C LEU A 192 10.14 10.53 -2.05
N TYR A 193 9.76 11.67 -2.64
CA TYR A 193 8.37 12.13 -2.63
C TYR A 193 7.43 11.08 -3.25
N SER A 194 7.82 10.49 -4.38
CA SER A 194 7.02 9.44 -5.04
C SER A 194 6.89 8.19 -4.17
N CYS A 195 7.96 7.78 -3.48
CA CYS A 195 7.94 6.66 -2.54
C CYS A 195 7.00 6.93 -1.36
N MET A 196 7.08 8.13 -0.77
CA MET A 196 6.22 8.54 0.35
C MET A 196 4.74 8.54 -0.04
N GLN A 197 4.40 8.99 -1.26
CA GLN A 197 3.01 9.01 -1.72
C GLN A 197 2.43 7.61 -1.89
N VAL A 198 3.16 6.70 -2.55
CA VAL A 198 2.67 5.31 -2.75
C VAL A 198 2.56 4.56 -1.44
N VAL A 199 3.56 4.72 -0.56
CA VAL A 199 3.62 4.03 0.72
C VAL A 199 2.88 4.82 1.81
N THR A 200 2.30 5.97 1.51
CA THR A 200 1.52 6.82 2.43
C THR A 200 2.27 7.06 3.75
N ALA A 201 3.45 7.67 3.66
CA ALA A 201 4.37 7.85 4.78
C ALA A 201 4.69 9.34 5.01
N GLU A 202 5.00 9.72 6.25
CA GLU A 202 5.21 11.12 6.65
C GLU A 202 6.57 11.68 6.23
N ALA A 203 7.59 10.81 6.15
CA ALA A 203 8.95 11.22 5.81
C ALA A 203 9.73 10.11 5.11
N ALA A 204 10.77 10.49 4.39
CA ALA A 204 11.73 9.55 3.82
C ALA A 204 13.14 10.17 3.75
N SER A 205 14.17 9.33 3.74
CA SER A 205 15.56 9.78 3.71
C SER A 205 16.43 8.86 2.86
N VAL A 206 17.46 9.43 2.26
CA VAL A 206 18.61 8.69 1.71
C VAL A 206 19.82 9.01 2.57
N LEU A 207 20.32 7.98 3.24
CA LEU A 207 21.58 7.99 3.98
C LEU A 207 22.67 7.49 3.06
N LEU A 208 23.78 8.23 2.95
CA LEU A 208 24.97 7.78 2.24
C LEU A 208 26.13 7.56 3.19
N LEU A 209 26.95 6.57 2.87
CA LEU A 209 28.23 6.39 3.51
C LEU A 209 29.19 7.51 3.09
N ASP A 210 29.97 7.99 4.06
CA ASP A 210 31.17 8.79 3.79
C ASP A 210 32.25 7.94 3.07
N ASP A 211 33.33 8.60 2.64
CA ASP A 211 34.39 7.96 1.87
C ASP A 211 35.14 6.87 2.67
N GLU A 212 35.18 7.02 4.00
CA GLU A 212 35.80 6.07 4.94
C GLU A 212 34.84 4.92 5.33
N LYS A 213 33.55 5.05 4.99
CA LYS A 213 32.44 4.13 5.33
C LYS A 213 32.21 3.99 6.84
N GLU A 214 32.58 5.00 7.61
CA GLU A 214 32.44 5.00 9.06
C GLU A 214 31.15 5.69 9.51
N ASN A 215 30.66 6.66 8.74
CA ASN A 215 29.49 7.46 9.11
C ASN A 215 28.46 7.51 7.99
N PHE A 216 27.19 7.56 8.40
CA PHE A 216 26.09 8.01 7.57
C PHE A 216 26.01 9.53 7.58
N ARG A 217 25.76 10.09 6.40
CA ARG A 217 25.26 11.45 6.21
C ARG A 217 23.88 11.39 5.57
N PHE A 218 22.99 12.28 5.99
CA PHE A 218 21.73 12.50 5.28
C PHE A 218 22.03 13.21 3.96
N TYR A 219 21.87 12.49 2.86
CA TYR A 219 22.11 13.05 1.54
C TYR A 219 20.86 13.71 0.96
N GLN A 220 19.69 13.12 1.19
CA GLN A 220 18.40 13.74 0.89
C GLN A 220 17.41 13.37 1.99
N VAL A 221 16.56 14.31 2.37
CA VAL A 221 15.48 14.11 3.35
C VAL A 221 14.23 14.78 2.83
N GLU A 222 13.11 14.08 2.91
CA GLU A 222 11.78 14.65 2.74
C GLU A 222 10.97 14.46 4.02
N GLY A 223 10.32 15.53 4.47
CA GLY A 223 9.61 15.58 5.75
C GLY A 223 9.95 16.83 6.58
N SER A 224 9.29 16.98 7.73
CA SER A 224 9.40 18.17 8.59
C SER A 224 10.81 18.39 9.16
N ALA A 225 11.58 17.32 9.34
CA ALA A 225 12.94 17.36 9.89
C ALA A 225 14.04 17.72 8.87
N LYS A 226 13.70 17.88 7.57
CA LYS A 226 14.66 18.17 6.48
C LYS A 226 15.68 19.28 6.83
N PRO A 227 15.31 20.44 7.37
CA PRO A 227 16.27 21.53 7.63
C PRO A 227 17.36 21.18 8.65
N ILE A 228 17.05 20.30 9.61
CA ILE A 228 17.97 19.91 10.68
C ILE A 228 18.81 18.71 10.23
N LEU A 229 18.18 17.70 9.65
CA LEU A 229 18.84 16.44 9.31
C LEU A 229 19.83 16.56 8.15
N MET A 230 19.62 17.48 7.21
CA MET A 230 20.54 17.67 6.06
C MET A 230 21.99 18.04 6.46
N ALA A 231 22.22 18.49 7.70
CA ALA A 231 23.56 18.78 8.22
C ALA A 231 24.08 17.71 9.22
N ALA A 232 23.27 16.69 9.52
CA ALA A 232 23.57 15.70 10.54
C ALA A 232 24.38 14.51 9.98
N THR A 233 25.23 13.94 10.82
CA THR A 233 25.98 12.71 10.55
C THR A 233 26.00 11.83 11.79
N PHE A 234 26.00 10.52 11.61
CA PHE A 234 26.07 9.56 12.72
C PHE A 234 26.81 8.27 12.31
N PRO A 235 27.35 7.48 13.25
CA PRO A 235 28.12 6.29 12.93
C PRO A 235 27.32 5.24 12.15
N ALA A 236 27.93 4.65 11.12
CA ALA A 236 27.28 3.73 10.19
C ALA A 236 26.94 2.36 10.81
N ASP A 237 27.45 2.05 11.99
CA ASP A 237 27.16 0.84 12.75
C ASP A 237 26.00 1.01 13.74
N ARG A 238 25.39 2.20 13.81
CA ARG A 238 24.29 2.52 14.73
C ARG A 238 22.94 2.50 14.04
N GLY A 239 21.91 2.29 14.86
CA GLY A 239 20.53 2.38 14.40
C GLY A 239 20.08 1.17 13.59
N LEU A 240 18.81 1.25 13.17
CA LEU A 240 18.24 0.31 12.21
C LEU A 240 18.90 0.45 10.83
N ALA A 241 19.30 1.67 10.44
CA ALA A 241 20.11 1.91 9.25
C ALA A 241 21.41 1.07 9.25
N GLY A 242 22.18 1.09 10.34
CA GLY A 242 23.41 0.31 10.45
C GLY A 242 23.16 -1.20 10.44
N SER A 243 22.10 -1.67 11.09
CA SER A 243 21.68 -3.08 11.02
C SER A 243 21.36 -3.53 9.59
N VAL A 244 20.60 -2.73 8.85
CA VAL A 244 20.24 -3.01 7.45
C VAL A 244 21.48 -3.00 6.55
N LEU A 245 22.39 -2.05 6.76
CA LEU A 245 23.65 -1.98 6.03
C LEU A 245 24.52 -3.23 6.24
N GLN A 246 24.65 -3.69 7.49
CA GLN A 246 25.46 -4.87 7.84
C GLN A 246 24.84 -6.18 7.32
N THR A 247 23.52 -6.31 7.42
CA THR A 247 22.82 -7.55 7.05
C THR A 247 22.50 -7.65 5.55
N GLN A 248 22.54 -6.52 4.82
CA GLN A 248 22.10 -6.42 3.42
C GLN A 248 20.65 -6.87 3.20
N ARG A 249 19.83 -6.80 4.24
CA ARG A 249 18.42 -7.17 4.18
C ARG A 249 17.59 -5.97 4.56
N TRP A 250 16.55 -5.72 3.78
CA TRP A 250 15.56 -4.73 4.14
C TRP A 250 14.75 -5.21 5.33
N GLU A 251 14.28 -4.26 6.15
CA GLU A 251 13.49 -4.54 7.34
C GLU A 251 12.29 -3.60 7.42
N ILE A 252 11.17 -4.13 7.94
CA ILE A 252 10.01 -3.35 8.36
C ILE A 252 9.94 -3.40 9.88
N VAL A 253 9.95 -2.23 10.51
CA VAL A 253 9.80 -2.09 11.96
C VAL A 253 8.57 -1.23 12.22
N ASN A 254 7.47 -1.87 12.58
CA ASN A 254 6.19 -1.21 12.81
C ASN A 254 6.06 -0.54 14.19
N ASN A 255 6.98 -0.83 15.11
CA ASN A 255 7.11 -0.13 16.39
C ASN A 255 8.58 0.08 16.72
N VAL A 256 9.13 1.19 16.23
CA VAL A 256 10.55 1.52 16.31
C VAL A 256 11.00 1.80 17.75
N GLN A 257 10.14 2.44 18.56
CA GLN A 257 10.44 2.75 19.96
C GLN A 257 10.65 1.51 20.84
N SER A 258 10.12 0.36 20.42
CA SER A 258 10.32 -0.93 21.10
C SER A 258 11.54 -1.71 20.62
N ASP A 259 12.19 -1.28 19.53
CA ASP A 259 13.35 -1.97 18.97
C ASP A 259 14.65 -1.48 19.65
N PRO A 260 15.42 -2.36 20.32
CA PRO A 260 16.64 -1.97 21.03
C PRO A 260 17.76 -1.45 20.11
N ARG A 261 17.65 -1.67 18.79
CA ARG A 261 18.60 -1.16 17.80
C ARG A 261 18.30 0.28 17.40
N PHE A 262 17.14 0.82 17.78
CA PHE A 262 16.76 2.18 17.42
C PHE A 262 17.72 3.22 18.00
N TYR A 263 18.09 4.20 17.19
CA TYR A 263 19.04 5.24 17.56
C TYR A 263 18.31 6.58 17.81
N GLU A 264 17.79 6.71 19.03
CA GLU A 264 16.91 7.81 19.48
C GLU A 264 17.55 9.21 19.41
N GLN A 265 18.89 9.30 19.33
CA GLN A 265 19.58 10.59 19.29
C GLN A 265 19.18 11.43 18.06
N ILE A 266 18.93 10.81 16.92
CA ILE A 266 18.51 11.52 15.69
C ILE A 266 17.13 12.16 15.85
N ASP A 267 16.18 11.43 16.44
CA ASP A 267 14.85 11.95 16.77
C ASP A 267 14.93 13.10 17.77
N SER A 268 15.75 12.92 18.82
CA SER A 268 15.96 13.93 19.87
C SER A 268 16.54 15.25 19.33
N GLU A 269 17.48 15.17 18.39
CA GLU A 269 18.12 16.34 17.78
C GLU A 269 17.23 17.01 16.73
N SER A 270 16.44 16.24 16.00
CA SER A 270 15.55 16.76 14.94
C SER A 270 14.17 17.20 15.44
N GLY A 271 13.74 16.72 16.61
CA GLY A 271 12.39 16.92 17.13
C GLY A 271 11.32 16.13 16.37
N PHE A 272 11.72 15.18 15.51
CA PHE A 272 10.82 14.28 14.79
C PHE A 272 10.71 12.96 15.55
N GLU A 273 9.50 12.44 15.72
CA GLU A 273 9.26 11.18 16.42
C GLU A 273 9.00 10.04 15.43
N THR A 274 9.94 9.11 15.36
CA THR A 274 9.89 7.92 14.53
C THR A 274 9.14 6.80 15.25
N ARG A 275 7.98 6.42 14.69
CA ARG A 275 7.05 5.42 15.22
C ARG A 275 7.14 4.10 14.45
N SER A 276 7.26 4.19 13.12
CA SER A 276 7.43 3.04 12.24
C SER A 276 8.44 3.35 11.14
N MET A 277 9.13 2.34 10.61
CA MET A 277 10.02 2.53 9.46
C MET A 277 10.08 1.32 8.53
N ILE A 278 10.37 1.59 7.26
CA ILE A 278 10.97 0.64 6.32
C ILE A 278 12.39 1.12 6.05
N ALA A 279 13.38 0.25 6.23
CA ALA A 279 14.77 0.53 5.92
C ALA A 279 15.28 -0.46 4.87
N VAL A 280 15.90 0.05 3.81
CA VAL A 280 16.32 -0.73 2.64
C VAL A 280 17.76 -0.38 2.29
N PRO A 281 18.66 -1.37 2.09
CA PRO A 281 20.03 -1.07 1.72
C PRO A 281 20.11 -0.59 0.26
N LEU A 282 20.91 0.44 0.00
CA LEU A 282 21.20 0.91 -1.35
C LEU A 282 22.46 0.20 -1.86
N ILE A 283 22.28 -0.76 -2.76
CA ILE A 283 23.35 -1.60 -3.30
C ILE A 283 23.39 -1.46 -4.82
N ALA A 284 24.52 -1.01 -5.35
CA ALA A 284 24.76 -0.83 -6.77
C ALA A 284 25.78 -1.87 -7.27
N GLY A 285 25.31 -3.02 -7.73
CA GLY A 285 26.15 -4.18 -8.03
C GLY A 285 26.71 -4.80 -6.75
N GLU A 286 28.04 -4.73 -6.54
CA GLU A 286 28.68 -5.21 -5.30
C GLU A 286 28.94 -4.08 -4.29
N GLU A 287 28.67 -2.82 -4.66
CA GLU A 287 28.96 -1.66 -3.83
C GLU A 287 27.73 -1.24 -3.01
N GLN A 288 27.87 -1.25 -1.68
CA GLN A 288 26.92 -0.61 -0.78
C GLN A 288 27.18 0.89 -0.75
N VAL A 289 26.21 1.69 -1.18
CA VAL A 289 26.34 3.14 -1.22
C VAL A 289 25.64 3.83 -0.04
N GLY A 290 24.67 3.17 0.59
CA GLY A 290 23.88 3.78 1.66
C GLY A 290 22.63 2.99 2.07
N VAL A 291 21.64 3.70 2.61
CA VAL A 291 20.35 3.17 3.07
C VAL A 291 19.23 4.15 2.67
N LEU A 292 18.11 3.60 2.20
CA LEU A 292 16.84 4.31 2.01
C LEU A 292 15.95 4.04 3.22
N GLU A 293 15.38 5.09 3.80
CA GLU A 293 14.43 4.98 4.90
C GLU A 293 13.10 5.64 4.51
N VAL A 294 11.99 4.99 4.87
CA VAL A 294 10.64 5.55 4.77
C VAL A 294 10.00 5.43 6.15
N LEU A 295 9.55 6.55 6.70
CA LEU A 295 9.22 6.70 8.12
C LEU A 295 7.74 7.04 8.29
N ASN A 296 7.17 6.50 9.37
CA ASN A 296 5.82 6.77 9.87
C ASN A 296 4.72 6.58 8.84
N LYS A 297 4.10 5.41 8.84
CA LYS A 297 2.90 5.15 8.04
C LYS A 297 1.76 6.07 8.52
N GLU A 298 1.13 6.78 7.60
CA GLU A 298 0.03 7.67 7.93
C GLU A 298 -1.26 6.91 8.29
N GLY A 299 -2.16 7.57 9.02
CA GLY A 299 -3.49 7.03 9.33
C GLY A 299 -3.51 5.89 10.35
N GLY A 300 -2.40 5.62 11.05
CA GLY A 300 -2.31 4.56 12.07
C GLY A 300 -2.26 3.14 11.51
N ALA A 301 -2.06 2.99 10.20
CA ALA A 301 -1.84 1.70 9.55
C ALA A 301 -0.40 1.19 9.79
N LEU A 302 -0.16 -0.09 9.51
CA LEU A 302 1.16 -0.70 9.56
C LEU A 302 1.75 -0.82 8.14
N PHE A 303 3.08 -0.76 8.04
CA PHE A 303 3.78 -1.09 6.80
C PHE A 303 3.65 -2.58 6.48
N THR A 304 3.51 -2.88 5.19
CA THR A 304 3.29 -4.22 4.64
C THR A 304 4.51 -4.71 3.87
N ALA A 305 4.67 -6.04 3.77
CA ALA A 305 5.77 -6.65 3.01
C ALA A 305 5.76 -6.25 1.52
N GLU A 306 4.59 -6.01 0.93
CA GLU A 306 4.47 -5.56 -0.45
C GLU A 306 5.04 -4.15 -0.67
N GLU A 307 4.82 -3.25 0.28
CA GLU A 307 5.41 -1.90 0.25
C GLU A 307 6.93 -1.96 0.44
N GLY A 308 7.40 -2.84 1.33
CA GLY A 308 8.84 -3.11 1.49
C GLY A 308 9.49 -3.60 0.19
N LEU A 309 8.86 -4.56 -0.50
CA LEU A 309 9.34 -5.07 -1.78
C LEU A 309 9.35 -4.01 -2.89
N LEU A 310 8.34 -3.13 -2.94
CA LEU A 310 8.36 -1.99 -3.85
C LEU A 310 9.57 -1.08 -3.60
N LEU A 311 9.83 -0.74 -2.33
CA LEU A 311 10.96 0.10 -1.97
C LEU A 311 12.30 -0.56 -2.26
N VAL A 312 12.40 -1.89 -2.18
CA VAL A 312 13.59 -2.65 -2.63
C VAL A 312 13.86 -2.44 -4.11
N SER A 313 12.84 -2.54 -4.96
CA SER A 313 12.99 -2.29 -6.40
C SER A 313 13.40 -0.85 -6.70
N VAL A 314 12.86 0.12 -5.97
CA VAL A 314 13.22 1.53 -6.13
C VAL A 314 14.62 1.83 -5.59
N ALA A 315 15.01 1.21 -4.47
CA ALA A 315 16.32 1.34 -3.85
C ALA A 315 17.46 0.91 -4.78
N GLU A 316 17.25 -0.12 -5.59
CA GLU A 316 18.24 -0.55 -6.59
C GLU A 316 18.51 0.55 -7.63
N GLU A 317 17.46 1.14 -8.21
CA GLU A 317 17.59 2.26 -9.16
C GLU A 317 18.28 3.48 -8.52
N ILE A 318 17.88 3.83 -7.30
CA ILE A 318 18.49 4.92 -6.52
C ILE A 318 19.98 4.65 -6.30
N ALA A 319 20.35 3.43 -5.91
CA ALA A 319 21.74 3.06 -5.69
C ALA A 319 22.59 3.22 -6.96
N PHE A 320 22.08 2.74 -8.11
CA PHE A 320 22.76 2.89 -9.39
C PHE A 320 22.90 4.34 -9.81
N ALA A 321 21.88 5.17 -9.62
CA ALA A 321 21.92 6.59 -9.93
C ALA A 321 22.98 7.32 -9.10
N ILE A 322 23.02 7.06 -7.79
CA ILE A 322 24.01 7.64 -6.87
C ILE A 322 25.43 7.21 -7.27
N ARG A 323 25.64 5.92 -7.55
CA ARG A 323 26.94 5.41 -8.02
C ARG A 323 27.36 6.08 -9.34
N ASN A 324 26.45 6.17 -10.31
CA ASN A 324 26.72 6.79 -11.61
C ASN A 324 27.06 8.28 -11.48
N ALA A 325 26.34 9.01 -10.62
CA ALA A 325 26.62 10.41 -10.33
C ALA A 325 27.98 10.60 -9.65
N LYS A 326 28.34 9.79 -8.64
CA LYS A 326 29.67 9.82 -8.01
C LYS A 326 30.79 9.55 -9.03
N VAL A 327 30.61 8.55 -9.90
CA VAL A 327 31.58 8.24 -10.98
C VAL A 327 31.71 9.41 -11.95
N PHE A 328 30.59 10.01 -12.38
CA PHE A 328 30.58 11.15 -13.27
C PHE A 328 31.30 12.35 -12.65
N GLU A 329 31.00 12.67 -11.39
CA GLU A 329 31.67 13.74 -10.65
C GLU A 329 33.18 13.49 -10.55
N TYR A 330 33.60 12.26 -10.23
CA TYR A 330 35.01 11.87 -10.20
C TYR A 330 35.70 12.09 -11.55
N VAL A 331 35.06 11.67 -12.66
CA VAL A 331 35.60 11.86 -14.02
C VAL A 331 35.71 13.34 -14.36
N VAL A 332 34.68 14.14 -14.09
CA VAL A 332 34.67 15.60 -14.33
C VAL A 332 35.74 16.29 -13.48
N ASN A 333 35.82 15.99 -12.18
CA ASN A 333 36.82 16.57 -11.27
C ASN A 333 38.24 16.18 -11.69
N THR A 334 38.46 14.93 -12.08
CA THR A 334 39.77 14.45 -12.58
C THR A 334 40.14 15.13 -13.89
N TYR A 335 39.19 15.24 -14.83
CA TYR A 335 39.38 15.94 -16.09
C TYR A 335 39.68 17.44 -15.88
N CYS A 336 38.95 18.10 -14.98
CA CYS A 336 39.20 19.49 -14.59
C CYS A 336 40.60 19.66 -13.96
N LYS A 337 40.99 18.80 -13.02
CA LYS A 337 42.33 18.81 -12.40
C LYS A 337 43.44 18.59 -13.44
N GLN A 338 43.27 17.63 -14.35
CA GLN A 338 44.23 17.38 -15.43
C GLN A 338 44.34 18.58 -16.39
N ARG A 339 43.22 19.18 -16.78
CA ARG A 339 43.20 20.33 -17.68
C ARG A 339 43.77 21.60 -17.03
N GLN A 340 43.53 21.78 -15.73
CA GLN A 340 44.20 22.80 -14.91
C GLN A 340 45.71 22.52 -14.79
N GLY A 341 46.15 21.26 -14.73
CA GLY A 341 47.57 20.89 -14.71
C GLY A 341 48.31 21.02 -16.04
N GLN A 342 47.63 20.81 -17.18
CA GLN A 342 48.25 20.86 -18.51
C GLN A 342 48.30 22.26 -19.14
N ARG A 343 47.58 23.24 -18.58
CA ARG A 343 47.65 24.66 -19.02
C ARG A 343 47.72 25.70 -17.90
N SER A 344 47.79 25.32 -16.61
CA SER A 344 48.13 26.33 -15.59
C SER A 344 49.59 26.70 -15.74
N CYS A 345 49.81 27.98 -16.06
CA CYS A 345 51.12 28.59 -16.11
C CYS A 345 51.89 28.22 -14.84
N ARG A 346 53.11 27.66 -15.00
CA ARG A 346 54.05 27.42 -13.90
C ARG A 346 54.11 28.66 -13.01
N GLY A 347 53.69 28.53 -11.75
CA GLY A 347 53.85 29.56 -10.73
C GLY A 347 52.60 30.34 -10.30
N CYS A 348 51.38 29.91 -10.64
CA CYS A 348 50.18 30.58 -10.12
C CYS A 348 49.81 30.08 -8.71
N GLN A 349 50.10 30.89 -7.68
CA GLN A 349 49.68 30.67 -6.28
C GLN A 349 48.30 31.31 -6.02
N ARG A 350 47.22 30.81 -6.61
CA ARG A 350 45.85 31.29 -6.29
C ARG A 350 45.09 30.32 -5.37
N PRO A 351 44.27 30.82 -4.43
CA PRO A 351 43.37 29.99 -3.66
C PRO A 351 42.28 29.39 -4.56
N LEU A 352 41.98 28.12 -4.34
CA LEU A 352 40.95 27.36 -5.06
C LEU A 352 39.58 28.01 -4.85
N GLY A 353 38.93 28.46 -5.93
CA GLY A 353 37.54 28.96 -5.88
C GLY A 353 37.23 30.22 -6.70
N SER A 354 38.20 30.96 -7.23
CA SER A 354 37.91 32.15 -8.07
C SER A 354 37.74 31.78 -9.55
N TRP A 355 36.52 31.91 -10.07
CA TRP A 355 36.14 31.67 -11.47
C TRP A 355 36.43 32.87 -12.40
N THR A 356 37.04 33.95 -11.91
CA THR A 356 37.36 35.12 -12.73
C THR A 356 38.51 34.79 -13.69
N PRO A 357 38.34 34.94 -15.01
CA PRO A 357 39.42 34.75 -15.98
C PRO A 357 40.63 35.62 -15.60
N CYS A 358 41.85 35.07 -15.71
CA CYS A 358 43.07 35.87 -15.62
C CYS A 358 43.13 36.86 -16.79
N VAL A 359 42.50 38.02 -16.63
CA VAL A 359 42.76 39.18 -17.48
C VAL A 359 44.03 39.84 -16.95
N LYS A 360 45.19 39.24 -17.27
CA LYS A 360 46.48 39.92 -17.16
C LYS A 360 47.03 40.09 -18.57
N TYR A 361 46.67 41.22 -19.15
CA TYR A 361 47.37 41.96 -20.21
C TYR A 361 48.01 41.14 -21.33
N ARG A 362 47.31 41.12 -22.48
CA ARG A 362 48.00 41.30 -23.76
C ARG A 362 48.56 42.72 -23.76
N GLU A 363 49.81 42.89 -23.34
CA GLU A 363 50.61 44.04 -23.71
C GLU A 363 51.86 43.55 -24.45
N ALA A 364 51.83 43.84 -25.76
CA ALA A 364 52.89 44.08 -26.74
C ALA A 364 54.19 43.25 -26.74
N SER A 365 54.38 42.50 -27.85
CA SER A 365 55.62 42.36 -28.64
C SER A 365 55.33 41.33 -29.76
N VAL A 366 55.34 41.60 -31.06
CA VAL A 366 55.99 42.61 -31.93
C VAL A 366 55.01 42.99 -33.05
#